data_AF-A0A931IGN8-F1
#
_entry.id   AF-A0A931IGN8-F1
#
_cell.length_a   1.000
_cell.length_b   1.000
_cell.length_c   1.000
_cell.angle_alpha   90.00
_cell.angle_beta   90.00
_cell.angle_gamma   90.00
#
_symmetry.space_group_name_H-M   'P 1'
#
loop_
_entity.id
_entity.type
_entity.pdbx_description
1 polymer ?
#
loop_
_entity_poly.entity_id
_entity_poly.type
_entity_poly.pdbx_seq_one_letter_code
_entity_poly.pdbx_strand_id
1 'polypeptide(L)'
;MKAAVREIWLPFNVALEGRVPWMYLDARGRVSTAVGVPLDETVRELGVPTARHRANSLAASRRLPWRHGVRGPFASDPDIDAAWETVKQHRDLARRGRRRFQRLTDLRLTEGAIDRMVFDRLDRTETLVRGRMVRAESGAVALPFDDFETWPADAQLALLSMCWVAGPAFDLPRFHAAAARRDWLACAVECRVEPDMGAVARRNERNRQLFRYAYLVERDALDPERLAYDPR
;
A
#
# COMPACT_ATOMS: atom_id res chain seq x y z
N MET A 1 14.39 4.78 5.59
CA MET A 1 13.22 5.60 5.97
C MET A 1 13.42 6.12 7.38
N LYS A 2 12.86 7.29 7.70
CA LYS A 2 12.96 7.91 9.01
C LYS A 2 12.04 7.26 10.05
N ALA A 3 12.43 7.33 11.31
CA ALA A 3 11.70 6.71 12.42
C ALA A 3 10.25 7.23 12.53
N ALA A 4 10.05 8.54 12.39
CA ALA A 4 8.72 9.17 12.45
C ALA A 4 7.76 8.64 11.38
N VAL A 5 8.27 8.32 10.18
CA VAL A 5 7.48 7.72 9.09
C VAL A 5 7.00 6.33 9.49
N ARG A 6 7.88 5.51 10.07
CA ARG A 6 7.54 4.15 10.53
C ARG A 6 6.51 4.19 11.66
N GLU A 7 6.68 5.10 12.62
CA GLU A 7 5.78 5.25 13.77
C GLU A 7 4.35 5.61 13.34
N ILE A 8 4.19 6.55 12.41
CA ILE A 8 2.87 7.01 11.96
C ILE A 8 2.21 6.10 10.93
N TRP A 9 2.95 5.16 10.35
CA TRP A 9 2.55 4.44 9.14
C TRP A 9 1.19 3.73 9.26
N LEU A 10 0.96 3.04 10.38
CA LEU A 10 -0.28 2.33 10.65
C LEU A 10 -1.45 3.29 10.85
N PRO A 11 -1.42 4.27 11.79
CA PRO A 11 -2.45 5.30 11.92
C PRO A 11 -2.79 5.98 10.59
N PHE A 12 -1.77 6.35 9.81
CA PHE A 12 -1.92 7.00 8.51
C PHE A 12 -2.70 6.13 7.51
N ASN A 13 -2.27 4.87 7.30
CA ASN A 13 -2.87 3.99 6.29
C ASN A 13 -4.19 3.36 6.74
N VAL A 14 -4.38 3.05 8.03
CA VAL A 14 -5.63 2.47 8.53
C VAL A 14 -6.80 3.42 8.33
N ALA A 15 -6.59 4.74 8.47
CA ALA A 15 -7.62 5.73 8.17
C ALA A 15 -8.06 5.74 6.68
N LEU A 16 -7.21 5.25 5.77
CA LEU A 16 -7.47 5.20 4.33
C LEU A 16 -8.05 3.84 3.90
N GLU A 17 -7.35 2.76 4.25
CA GLU A 17 -7.62 1.39 3.78
C GLU A 17 -8.51 0.60 4.75
N GLY A 18 -8.57 1.01 6.01
CA GLY A 18 -9.08 0.20 7.11
C GLY A 18 -8.14 -0.91 7.55
N ARG A 19 -8.48 -1.51 8.68
CA ARG A 19 -7.78 -2.67 9.24
C ARG A 19 -8.71 -3.88 9.19
N VAL A 20 -8.31 -4.91 8.43
CA VAL A 20 -9.21 -6.00 8.04
C VAL A 20 -8.58 -7.34 8.39
N PRO A 21 -9.04 -8.03 9.44
CA PRO A 21 -8.47 -9.33 9.82
C PRO A 21 -8.99 -10.51 8.97
N TRP A 22 -9.89 -10.30 8.02
CA TRP A 22 -10.45 -11.37 7.15
C TRP A 22 -10.12 -11.13 5.68
N MET A 23 -10.19 -12.19 4.88
CA MET A 23 -10.09 -12.10 3.41
C MET A 23 -11.31 -11.38 2.82
N TYR A 24 -11.08 -10.47 1.87
CA TYR A 24 -12.14 -9.77 1.13
C TYR A 24 -11.69 -9.50 -0.31
N LEU A 25 -12.62 -9.15 -1.22
CA LEU A 25 -12.24 -8.65 -2.54
C LEU A 25 -12.05 -7.13 -2.53
N ASP A 26 -10.90 -6.66 -3.02
CA ASP A 26 -10.69 -5.26 -3.34
C ASP A 26 -11.60 -4.82 -4.51
N ALA A 27 -11.63 -3.51 -4.81
CA ALA A 27 -12.46 -2.97 -5.89
C ALA A 27 -12.10 -3.56 -7.27
N ARG A 28 -10.90 -4.14 -7.42
CA ARG A 28 -10.44 -4.81 -8.64
C ARG A 28 -10.78 -6.31 -8.67
N GLY A 29 -11.40 -6.85 -7.62
CA GLY A 29 -11.75 -8.26 -7.53
C GLY A 29 -10.61 -9.17 -7.10
N ARG A 30 -9.58 -8.64 -6.45
CA ARG A 30 -8.46 -9.41 -5.90
C ARG A 30 -8.67 -9.71 -4.42
N VAL A 31 -8.47 -10.96 -4.01
CA VAL A 31 -8.47 -11.32 -2.58
C VAL A 31 -7.38 -10.52 -1.86
N SER A 32 -7.78 -9.85 -0.78
CA SER A 32 -6.97 -8.92 0.01
C SER A 32 -7.28 -9.08 1.50
N THR A 33 -6.40 -8.59 2.37
CA THR A 33 -6.57 -8.57 3.84
C THR A 33 -5.74 -7.43 4.46
N ALA A 34 -5.66 -7.39 5.78
CA ALA A 34 -4.84 -6.46 6.56
C ALA A 34 -5.19 -4.99 6.24
N VAL A 35 -4.21 -4.19 5.82
CA VAL A 35 -4.38 -2.78 5.46
C VAL A 35 -4.25 -2.62 3.95
N GLY A 36 -5.18 -3.24 3.20
CA GLY A 36 -5.19 -3.21 1.74
C GLY A 36 -4.06 -4.05 1.10
N VAL A 37 -3.68 -5.17 1.72
CA VAL A 37 -2.64 -6.07 1.19
C VAL A 37 -3.27 -7.13 0.29
N PRO A 38 -2.98 -7.13 -1.03
CA PRO A 38 -3.49 -8.16 -1.93
C PRO A 38 -2.75 -9.49 -1.71
N LEU A 39 -3.49 -10.58 -1.78
CA LEU A 39 -3.02 -11.97 -1.73
C LEU A 39 -3.26 -12.70 -3.06
N ASP A 40 -3.66 -11.95 -4.09
CA ASP A 40 -4.23 -12.48 -5.32
C ASP A 40 -3.57 -11.85 -6.55
N GLU A 41 -3.10 -12.71 -7.44
CA GLU A 41 -2.40 -12.34 -8.69
C GLU A 41 -3.32 -12.24 -9.90
N THR A 42 -4.65 -12.31 -9.72
CA THR A 42 -5.60 -12.13 -10.82
C THR A 42 -5.44 -10.74 -11.43
N VAL A 43 -4.87 -10.69 -12.64
CA VAL A 43 -4.55 -9.46 -13.35
C VAL A 43 -5.81 -8.76 -13.88
N ARG A 44 -6.74 -9.53 -14.48
CA ARG A 44 -7.96 -8.95 -15.06
C ARG A 44 -8.92 -8.52 -13.97
N GLU A 45 -9.38 -7.27 -14.02
CA GLU A 45 -10.37 -6.72 -13.08
C GLU A 45 -11.63 -7.61 -13.05
N LEU A 46 -12.07 -7.98 -11.84
CA LEU A 46 -13.21 -8.89 -11.58
C LEU A 46 -13.13 -10.21 -12.37
N GLY A 47 -11.92 -10.58 -12.80
CA GLY A 47 -11.64 -11.74 -13.62
C GLY A 47 -11.69 -13.05 -12.84
N VAL A 48 -11.72 -14.14 -13.61
CA VAL A 48 -11.47 -15.49 -13.09
C VAL A 48 -9.95 -15.70 -13.11
N PRO A 49 -9.34 -16.23 -12.04
CA PRO A 49 -7.91 -16.53 -12.03
C PRO A 49 -7.57 -17.61 -13.07
N THR A 50 -6.38 -17.51 -13.67
CA THR A 50 -5.80 -18.66 -14.37
C THR A 50 -5.33 -19.69 -13.35
N ALA A 51 -5.05 -20.92 -13.77
CA ALA A 51 -4.49 -21.95 -12.87
C ALA A 51 -3.21 -21.46 -12.18
N ARG A 52 -2.35 -20.73 -12.90
CA ARG A 52 -1.12 -20.13 -12.34
C ARG A 52 -1.44 -19.04 -11.31
N HIS A 53 -2.31 -18.09 -11.64
CA HIS A 53 -2.70 -17.03 -10.68
C HIS A 53 -3.29 -17.63 -9.41
N ARG A 54 -4.15 -18.64 -9.56
CA ARG A 54 -4.75 -19.37 -8.44
C ARG A 54 -3.67 -20.02 -7.56
N ALA A 55 -2.77 -20.80 -8.15
CA ALA A 55 -1.70 -21.48 -7.41
C ALA A 55 -0.84 -20.50 -6.58
N ASN A 56 -0.44 -19.38 -7.20
CA ASN A 56 0.35 -18.35 -6.52
C ASN A 56 -0.44 -17.65 -5.41
N SER A 57 -1.73 -17.39 -5.63
CA SER A 57 -2.61 -16.72 -4.65
C SER A 57 -2.85 -17.59 -3.41
N LEU A 58 -3.04 -18.91 -3.62
CA LEU A 58 -3.14 -19.88 -2.53
C LEU A 58 -1.82 -19.98 -1.76
N ALA A 59 -0.68 -20.07 -2.47
CA ALA A 59 0.64 -20.10 -1.84
C ALA A 59 0.92 -18.81 -1.03
N ALA A 60 0.50 -17.64 -1.51
CA ALA A 60 0.60 -16.39 -0.76
C ALA A 60 -0.30 -16.39 0.48
N SER A 61 -1.52 -16.89 0.36
CA SER A 61 -2.50 -16.94 1.46
C SER A 61 -2.07 -17.89 2.59
N ARG A 62 -1.50 -19.05 2.25
CA ARG A 62 -1.03 -20.06 3.22
C ARG A 62 0.18 -19.63 4.05
N ARG A 63 0.96 -18.64 3.58
CA ARG A 63 2.09 -18.09 4.35
C ARG A 63 1.65 -17.27 5.56
N LEU A 64 0.36 -16.94 5.66
CA LEU A 64 -0.15 -16.11 6.72
C LEU A 64 -0.69 -16.95 7.88
N PRO A 65 -0.53 -16.48 9.12
CA PRO A 65 -0.92 -17.23 10.32
C PRO A 65 -2.43 -17.11 10.60
N TRP A 66 -3.26 -17.58 9.67
CA TRP A 66 -4.72 -17.58 9.80
C TRP A 66 -5.17 -18.44 10.99
N ARG A 67 -6.20 -17.97 11.70
CA ARG A 67 -6.84 -18.68 12.81
C ARG A 67 -8.33 -18.81 12.62
N HIS A 68 -8.92 -19.88 13.13
CA HIS A 68 -10.37 -19.97 13.27
C HIS A 68 -10.84 -19.01 14.36
N GLY A 69 -11.43 -17.89 13.96
CA GLY A 69 -11.68 -16.75 14.86
C GLY A 69 -10.39 -16.11 15.41
N VAL A 70 -10.54 -15.19 16.38
CA VAL A 70 -9.39 -14.40 16.89
C VAL A 70 -8.52 -15.20 17.87
N ARG A 71 -9.09 -16.20 18.54
CA ARG A 71 -8.42 -16.99 19.60
C ARG A 71 -8.37 -18.49 19.34
N GLY A 72 -8.92 -18.97 18.23
CA GLY A 72 -8.92 -20.40 17.90
C GLY A 72 -7.56 -20.88 17.36
N PRO A 73 -7.50 -22.17 16.99
CA PRO A 73 -6.29 -22.78 16.45
C PRO A 73 -5.89 -22.16 15.10
N PHE A 74 -4.64 -22.38 14.70
CA PHE A 74 -4.21 -22.05 13.34
C PHE A 74 -4.99 -22.90 12.33
N ALA A 75 -5.38 -22.27 11.22
CA ALA A 75 -6.08 -22.92 10.13
C ALA A 75 -5.14 -23.82 9.33
N SER A 76 -5.67 -24.93 8.80
CA SER A 76 -4.91 -25.80 7.90
C SER A 76 -4.85 -25.21 6.48
N ASP A 77 -3.90 -25.67 5.66
CA ASP A 77 -3.82 -25.28 4.25
C ASP A 77 -5.14 -25.51 3.48
N PRO A 78 -5.84 -26.66 3.63
CA PRO A 78 -7.17 -26.85 3.05
C PRO A 78 -8.22 -25.82 3.48
N ASP A 79 -8.24 -25.41 4.76
CA ASP A 79 -9.19 -24.40 5.26
C ASP A 79 -8.90 -23.03 4.64
N ILE A 80 -7.62 -22.67 4.54
CA ILE A 80 -7.16 -21.41 3.93
C ILE A 80 -7.54 -21.37 2.45
N ASP A 81 -7.35 -22.48 1.74
CA ASP A 81 -7.76 -22.61 0.33
C ASP A 81 -9.26 -22.44 0.15
N ALA A 82 -10.06 -23.16 0.94
CA ALA A 82 -11.51 -23.09 0.87
C ALA A 82 -12.03 -21.68 1.19
N ALA A 83 -11.43 -21.00 2.18
CA ALA A 83 -11.73 -19.63 2.51
C ALA A 83 -11.41 -18.66 1.35
N TRP A 84 -10.24 -18.82 0.73
CA TRP A 84 -9.84 -18.00 -0.43
C TRP A 84 -10.81 -18.20 -1.60
N GLU A 85 -11.17 -19.45 -1.92
CA GLU A 85 -12.11 -19.77 -3.00
C GLU A 85 -13.50 -19.19 -2.74
N THR A 86 -13.99 -19.34 -1.51
CA THR A 86 -15.28 -18.77 -1.08
C THR A 86 -15.28 -17.26 -1.33
N VAL A 87 -14.28 -16.54 -0.83
CA VAL A 87 -14.16 -15.09 -1.04
C VAL A 87 -14.03 -14.75 -2.52
N LYS A 88 -13.25 -15.52 -3.29
CA LYS A 88 -13.02 -15.26 -4.71
C LYS A 88 -14.27 -15.43 -5.57
N GLN A 89 -15.18 -16.32 -5.20
CA GLN A 89 -16.43 -16.55 -5.93
C GLN A 89 -17.42 -15.37 -5.79
N HIS A 90 -17.38 -14.64 -4.68
CA HIS A 90 -18.28 -13.52 -4.37
C HIS A 90 -17.87 -12.18 -5.03
N ARG A 91 -17.59 -12.20 -6.33
CA ARG A 91 -17.23 -11.01 -7.13
C ARG A 91 -18.36 -9.96 -7.17
N ASP A 92 -19.60 -10.38 -6.97
CA ASP A 92 -20.77 -9.51 -6.84
C ASP A 92 -20.69 -8.57 -5.63
N LEU A 93 -19.89 -8.93 -4.61
CA LEU A 93 -19.68 -8.14 -3.39
C LEU A 93 -18.48 -7.18 -3.48
N ALA A 94 -17.60 -7.30 -4.47
CA ALA A 94 -16.33 -6.55 -4.54
C ALA A 94 -16.53 -5.01 -4.45
N ARG A 95 -17.56 -4.48 -5.10
CA ARG A 95 -17.90 -3.04 -5.08
C ARG A 95 -18.83 -2.64 -3.92
N ARG A 96 -19.26 -3.59 -3.07
CA ARG A 96 -20.16 -3.37 -1.92
C ARG A 96 -19.42 -3.20 -0.58
N GLY A 97 -18.09 -3.25 -0.62
CA GLY A 97 -17.21 -2.98 0.51
C GLY A 97 -16.83 -4.21 1.33
N ARG A 98 -15.61 -4.18 1.86
CA ARG A 98 -14.94 -5.28 2.59
C ARG A 98 -15.71 -5.90 3.76
N ARG A 99 -16.59 -5.13 4.42
CA ARG A 99 -17.40 -5.63 5.55
C ARG A 99 -18.37 -6.73 5.16
N ARG A 100 -18.79 -6.78 3.89
CA ARG A 100 -19.68 -7.85 3.37
C ARG A 100 -19.03 -9.22 3.39
N PHE A 101 -17.70 -9.28 3.35
CA PHE A 101 -16.93 -10.53 3.36
C PHE A 101 -16.70 -11.08 4.78
N GLN A 102 -16.93 -10.27 5.82
CA GLN A 102 -16.56 -10.63 7.21
C GLN A 102 -17.18 -11.95 7.68
N ARG A 103 -18.39 -12.27 7.24
CA ARG A 103 -19.13 -13.47 7.68
C ARG A 103 -19.02 -14.65 6.73
N LEU A 104 -18.29 -14.52 5.61
CA LEU A 104 -18.17 -15.59 4.62
C LEU A 104 -17.25 -16.72 5.12
N THR A 105 -16.27 -16.38 5.95
CA THR A 105 -15.35 -17.33 6.57
C THR A 105 -15.11 -16.93 8.01
N ASP A 106 -14.67 -17.88 8.84
CA ASP A 106 -14.28 -17.64 10.23
C ASP A 106 -12.77 -17.33 10.38
N LEU A 107 -11.99 -17.42 9.29
CA LEU A 107 -10.54 -17.19 9.32
C LEU A 107 -10.19 -15.74 9.64
N ARG A 108 -9.35 -15.54 10.65
CA ARG A 108 -8.87 -14.22 11.10
C ARG A 108 -7.36 -14.19 11.27
N LEU A 109 -6.77 -13.06 10.89
CA LEU A 109 -5.43 -12.67 11.33
C LEU A 109 -5.49 -12.02 12.71
N THR A 110 -4.42 -12.20 13.49
CA THR A 110 -4.22 -11.43 14.72
C THR A 110 -3.71 -10.03 14.40
N GLU A 111 -3.87 -9.11 15.34
CA GLU A 111 -3.35 -7.75 15.24
C GLU A 111 -1.84 -7.72 14.94
N GLY A 112 -1.05 -8.50 15.69
CA GLY A 112 0.39 -8.59 15.45
C GLY A 112 0.76 -9.23 14.10
N ALA A 113 -0.08 -10.10 13.54
CA ALA A 113 0.14 -10.62 12.19
C ALA A 113 -0.12 -9.54 11.12
N ILE A 114 -1.17 -8.73 11.30
CA ILE A 114 -1.45 -7.59 10.43
C ILE A 114 -0.28 -6.60 10.46
N ASP A 115 0.22 -6.25 11.65
CA ASP A 115 1.32 -5.28 11.79
C ASP A 115 2.58 -5.78 11.08
N ARG A 116 2.97 -7.04 11.31
CA ARG A 116 4.11 -7.65 10.61
C ARG A 116 3.93 -7.60 9.10
N MET A 117 2.78 -8.02 8.57
CA MET A 117 2.52 -7.96 7.12
C MET A 117 2.64 -6.54 6.55
N VAL A 118 2.12 -5.56 7.29
CA VAL A 118 2.14 -4.16 6.85
C VAL A 118 3.57 -3.63 6.83
N PHE A 119 4.34 -3.86 7.89
CA PHE A 119 5.71 -3.39 7.98
C PHE A 119 6.66 -4.14 7.05
N ASP A 120 6.50 -5.46 6.88
CA ASP A 120 7.28 -6.23 5.88
C ASP A 120 7.05 -5.68 4.47
N ARG A 121 5.81 -5.30 4.14
CA ARG A 121 5.49 -4.70 2.84
C ARG A 121 6.05 -3.29 2.71
N LEU A 122 6.02 -2.50 3.78
CA LEU A 122 6.62 -1.17 3.82
C LEU A 122 8.13 -1.24 3.57
N ASP A 123 8.83 -2.11 4.29
CA ASP A 123 10.29 -2.28 4.21
C ASP A 123 10.72 -2.75 2.80
N ARG A 124 9.95 -3.68 2.20
CA ARG A 124 10.17 -4.09 0.80
C ARG A 124 9.91 -2.95 -0.18
N THR A 125 8.87 -2.17 0.05
CA THR A 125 8.49 -1.04 -0.82
C THR A 125 9.56 0.03 -0.80
N GLU A 126 10.08 0.37 0.39
CA GLU A 126 11.22 1.27 0.55
C GLU A 126 12.45 0.76 -0.21
N THR A 127 12.80 -0.51 -0.02
CA THR A 127 13.95 -1.11 -0.71
C THR A 127 13.81 -1.00 -2.23
N LEU A 128 12.63 -1.31 -2.76
CA LEU A 128 12.36 -1.28 -4.20
C LEU A 128 12.34 0.13 -4.78
N VAL A 129 11.77 1.11 -4.04
CA VAL A 129 11.68 2.48 -4.55
C VAL A 129 13.05 3.17 -4.56
N ARG A 130 13.90 2.92 -3.56
CA ARG A 130 15.28 3.44 -3.53
C ARG A 130 16.14 2.94 -4.71
N GLY A 131 15.90 1.71 -5.15
CA GLY A 131 16.56 1.12 -6.32
C GLY A 131 15.89 1.43 -7.66
N ARG A 132 14.88 2.31 -7.70
CA ARG A 132 14.07 2.53 -8.89
C ARG A 132 14.87 3.26 -9.96
N MET A 133 15.09 2.59 -11.09
CA MET A 133 15.60 3.18 -12.31
C MET A 133 14.45 3.60 -13.23
N VAL A 134 14.51 4.81 -13.75
CA VAL A 134 13.55 5.33 -14.74
C VAL A 134 14.32 5.90 -15.95
N ARG A 135 13.62 6.07 -17.07
CA ARG A 135 14.13 6.83 -18.21
C ARG A 135 13.64 8.27 -18.08
N ALA A 136 14.57 9.22 -18.04
CA ALA A 136 14.25 10.64 -18.13
C ALA A 136 13.75 10.97 -19.55
N GLU A 137 13.12 12.14 -19.72
CA GLU A 137 12.69 12.63 -21.04
C GLU A 137 13.84 12.71 -22.05
N SER A 138 15.06 12.96 -21.58
CA SER A 138 16.29 12.94 -22.40
C SER A 138 16.75 11.54 -22.84
N GLY A 139 16.08 10.47 -22.39
CA GLY A 139 16.48 9.07 -22.63
C GLY A 139 17.53 8.52 -21.65
N ALA A 140 18.15 9.39 -20.85
CA ALA A 140 19.10 8.99 -19.81
C ALA A 140 18.44 8.13 -18.72
N VAL A 141 19.21 7.22 -18.14
CA VAL A 141 18.77 6.48 -16.95
C VAL A 141 18.92 7.41 -15.74
N ALA A 142 17.86 7.52 -14.94
CA ALA A 142 17.84 8.30 -13.71
C ALA A 142 17.43 7.42 -12.52
N LEU A 143 17.94 7.77 -11.34
CA LEU A 143 17.53 7.23 -10.05
C LEU A 143 16.86 8.36 -9.27
N PRO A 144 15.55 8.60 -9.46
CA PRO A 144 14.89 9.80 -8.95
C PRO A 144 14.78 9.85 -7.41
N PHE A 145 15.19 8.77 -6.73
CA PHE A 145 15.03 8.55 -5.31
C PHE A 145 16.33 8.03 -4.66
N ASP A 146 17.50 8.24 -5.27
CA ASP A 146 18.77 7.71 -4.77
C ASP A 146 19.17 8.30 -3.40
N ASP A 147 18.83 9.57 -3.17
CA ASP A 147 19.05 10.31 -1.93
C ASP A 147 17.88 10.25 -0.94
N PHE A 148 16.94 9.30 -1.12
CA PHE A 148 15.69 9.16 -0.34
C PHE A 148 15.88 9.31 1.18
N GLU A 149 16.96 8.77 1.76
CA GLU A 149 17.22 8.85 3.21
C GLU A 149 17.38 10.28 3.73
N THR A 150 17.79 11.20 2.86
CA THR A 150 18.00 12.62 3.17
C THR A 150 16.75 13.48 2.97
N TRP A 151 15.68 12.93 2.41
CA TRP A 151 14.42 13.65 2.19
C TRP A 151 13.74 13.97 3.52
N PRO A 152 12.97 15.07 3.64
CA PRO A 152 12.10 15.29 4.80
C PRO A 152 11.17 14.11 5.08
N ALA A 153 10.89 13.83 6.36
CA ALA A 153 9.99 12.74 6.76
C ALA A 153 8.63 12.78 6.04
N ASP A 154 8.08 13.98 5.83
CA ASP A 154 6.82 14.16 5.11
C ASP A 154 6.90 13.69 3.65
N ALA A 155 7.98 14.01 2.93
CA ALA A 155 8.20 13.57 1.55
C ALA A 155 8.39 12.04 1.47
N GLN A 156 9.11 11.45 2.43
CA GLN A 156 9.25 9.99 2.52
C GLN A 156 7.90 9.30 2.72
N LEU A 157 7.08 9.82 3.65
CA LEU A 157 5.74 9.29 3.92
C LEU A 157 4.84 9.40 2.69
N ALA A 158 4.89 10.52 1.96
CA ALA A 158 4.12 10.72 0.74
C ALA A 158 4.49 9.73 -0.37
N LEU A 159 5.80 9.56 -0.64
CA LEU A 159 6.28 8.62 -1.66
C LEU A 159 5.87 7.18 -1.31
N LEU A 160 6.13 6.73 -0.07
CA LEU A 160 5.76 5.39 0.37
C LEU A 160 4.24 5.18 0.31
N SER A 161 3.45 6.20 0.64
CA SER A 161 1.99 6.20 0.52
C SER A 161 1.53 6.05 -0.93
N MET A 162 2.16 6.74 -1.89
CA MET A 162 1.90 6.53 -3.33
C MET A 162 2.21 5.08 -3.74
N CYS A 163 3.38 4.57 -3.36
CA CYS A 163 3.79 3.20 -3.65
C CYS A 163 2.86 2.15 -3.02
N TRP A 164 2.21 2.45 -1.89
CA TRP A 164 1.28 1.53 -1.25
C TRP A 164 0.08 1.18 -2.13
N VAL A 165 -0.42 2.17 -2.88
CA VAL A 165 -1.58 2.01 -3.76
C VAL A 165 -1.18 1.67 -5.21
N ALA A 166 -0.14 2.30 -5.73
CA ALA A 166 0.27 2.18 -7.13
C ALA A 166 1.35 1.10 -7.35
N GLY A 167 2.00 0.63 -6.29
CA GLY A 167 3.22 -0.17 -6.35
C GLY A 167 4.47 0.69 -6.54
N PRO A 168 5.67 0.17 -6.25
CA PRO A 168 6.94 0.91 -6.36
C PRO A 168 7.38 1.17 -7.81
N ALA A 169 6.70 0.55 -8.79
CA ALA A 169 6.96 0.71 -10.21
C ALA A 169 5.97 1.67 -10.90
N PHE A 170 5.31 2.55 -10.14
CA PHE A 170 4.43 3.57 -10.72
C PHE A 170 5.18 4.43 -11.75
N ASP A 171 4.44 4.96 -12.72
CA ASP A 171 5.01 5.72 -13.83
C ASP A 171 4.40 7.12 -13.89
N LEU A 172 5.09 8.05 -13.24
CA LEU A 172 4.75 9.48 -13.22
C LEU A 172 6.03 10.26 -13.57
N PRO A 173 6.38 10.39 -14.86
CA PRO A 173 7.67 10.97 -15.27
C PRO A 173 7.93 12.37 -14.74
N ARG A 174 6.89 13.22 -14.69
CA ARG A 174 6.98 14.57 -14.13
C ARG A 174 7.24 14.56 -12.63
N PHE A 175 6.58 13.65 -11.90
CA PHE A 175 6.85 13.43 -10.49
C PHE A 175 8.29 12.96 -10.27
N HIS A 176 8.80 12.00 -11.06
CA HIS A 176 10.18 11.53 -10.97
C HIS A 176 11.18 12.67 -11.18
N ALA A 177 10.95 13.51 -12.20
CA ALA A 177 11.81 14.65 -12.48
C ALA A 177 11.78 15.71 -11.36
N ALA A 178 10.61 15.95 -10.76
CA ALA A 178 10.47 16.85 -9.61
C ALA A 178 11.19 16.29 -8.36
N ALA A 179 10.98 15.01 -8.06
CA ALA A 179 11.60 14.31 -6.93
C ALA A 179 13.13 14.32 -7.02
N ALA A 180 13.69 14.05 -8.20
CA ALA A 180 15.14 14.09 -8.43
C ALA A 180 15.76 15.48 -8.20
N ARG A 181 14.95 16.55 -8.27
CA ARG A 181 15.37 17.93 -8.00
C ARG A 181 14.95 18.43 -6.62
N ARG A 182 14.30 17.57 -5.80
CA ARG A 182 13.68 17.95 -4.53
C ARG A 182 12.67 19.10 -4.68
N ASP A 183 12.04 19.21 -5.84
CA ASP A 183 10.99 20.18 -6.10
C ASP A 183 9.68 19.67 -5.49
N TRP A 184 9.52 19.88 -4.19
CA TRP A 184 8.39 19.32 -3.45
C TRP A 184 7.06 19.94 -3.85
N LEU A 185 7.03 21.20 -4.30
CA LEU A 185 5.81 21.81 -4.79
C LEU A 185 5.36 21.18 -6.11
N ALA A 186 6.29 20.90 -7.02
CA ALA A 186 5.97 20.13 -8.22
C ALA A 186 5.58 18.67 -7.88
N CYS A 187 6.25 18.03 -6.92
CA CYS A 187 5.84 16.70 -6.42
C CYS A 187 4.40 16.72 -5.91
N ALA A 188 4.00 17.76 -5.18
CA ALA A 188 2.66 17.93 -4.65
C ALA A 188 1.58 18.04 -5.75
N VAL A 189 1.93 18.55 -6.93
CA VAL A 189 1.05 18.63 -8.10
C VAL A 189 1.00 17.28 -8.83
N GLU A 190 2.15 16.64 -9.01
CA GLU A 190 2.33 15.46 -9.86
C GLU A 190 2.10 14.12 -9.12
N CYS A 191 1.87 14.12 -7.81
CA CYS A 191 1.72 12.90 -6.99
C CYS A 191 0.38 12.14 -7.16
N ARG A 192 -0.43 12.50 -8.16
CA ARG A 192 -1.79 11.99 -8.35
C ARG A 192 -1.78 10.56 -8.87
N VAL A 193 -2.41 9.65 -8.12
CA VAL A 193 -2.63 8.25 -8.52
C VAL A 193 -4.07 8.04 -8.99
N GLU A 194 -4.24 7.30 -10.08
CA GLU A 194 -5.55 6.96 -10.66
C GLU A 194 -6.01 5.52 -10.30
N PRO A 195 -7.33 5.27 -10.26
CA PRO A 195 -8.41 6.23 -10.40
C PRO A 195 -8.58 7.10 -9.15
N ASP A 196 -8.73 8.41 -9.33
CA ASP A 196 -8.87 9.41 -8.26
C ASP A 196 -10.26 9.40 -7.60
N MET A 197 -10.54 8.33 -6.85
CA MET A 197 -11.85 8.15 -6.21
C MET A 197 -11.77 7.44 -4.86
N GLY A 198 -12.76 7.69 -4.00
CA GLY A 198 -12.89 7.01 -2.71
C GLY A 198 -11.66 7.20 -1.79
N ALA A 199 -11.03 6.09 -1.39
CA ALA A 199 -9.83 6.14 -0.55
C ALA A 199 -8.60 6.71 -1.31
N VAL A 200 -8.54 6.53 -2.63
CA VAL A 200 -7.43 7.04 -3.46
C VAL A 200 -7.46 8.57 -3.51
N ALA A 201 -8.63 9.19 -3.69
CA ALA A 201 -8.77 10.65 -3.67
C ALA A 201 -8.32 11.26 -2.34
N ARG A 202 -8.71 10.66 -1.21
CA ARG A 202 -8.24 11.09 0.11
C ARG A 202 -6.72 10.91 0.27
N ARG A 203 -6.16 9.83 -0.29
CA ARG A 203 -4.72 9.59 -0.29
C ARG A 203 -3.98 10.62 -1.13
N ASN A 204 -4.47 10.95 -2.33
CA ASN A 204 -3.91 11.99 -3.20
C ASN A 204 -3.89 13.36 -2.51
N GLU A 205 -4.95 13.73 -1.78
CA GLU A 205 -4.96 14.97 -0.98
C GLU A 205 -3.90 14.94 0.12
N ARG A 206 -3.81 13.86 0.90
CA ARG A 206 -2.81 13.72 1.96
C ARG A 206 -1.38 13.76 1.41
N ASN A 207 -1.11 13.06 0.31
CA ASN A 207 0.22 13.04 -0.31
C ASN A 207 0.63 14.44 -0.80
N ARG A 208 -0.29 15.17 -1.42
CA ARG A 208 -0.07 16.56 -1.83
C ARG A 208 0.24 17.46 -0.64
N GLN A 209 -0.49 17.30 0.46
CA GLN A 209 -0.21 18.07 1.68
C GLN A 209 1.15 17.72 2.30
N LEU A 210 1.52 16.44 2.32
CA LEU A 210 2.83 16.00 2.81
C LEU A 210 3.99 16.59 1.99
N PHE A 211 3.89 16.62 0.66
CA PHE A 211 4.91 17.28 -0.17
C PHE A 211 4.96 18.80 0.07
N ARG A 212 3.81 19.46 0.32
CA ARG A 212 3.81 20.87 0.75
C ARG A 212 4.50 21.07 2.10
N TYR A 213 4.34 20.13 3.04
CA TYR A 213 5.07 20.18 4.31
C TYR A 213 6.58 19.98 4.12
N ALA A 214 6.99 19.04 3.26
CA ALA A 214 8.40 18.86 2.92
C ALA A 214 9.05 20.14 2.36
N TYR A 215 8.33 20.89 1.52
CA TYR A 215 8.75 22.22 1.07
C TYR A 215 8.97 23.19 2.23
N LEU A 216 8.03 23.27 3.18
CA LEU A 216 8.16 24.15 4.34
C LEU A 216 9.34 23.75 5.24
N VAL A 217 9.53 22.45 5.45
CA VAL A 217 10.65 21.92 6.26
C VAL A 217 12.00 22.37 5.69
N GLU A 218 12.21 22.25 4.38
CA GLU A 218 13.47 22.70 3.77
C GLU A 218 13.59 24.22 3.69
N ARG A 219 12.51 24.92 3.29
CA ARG A 219 12.51 26.38 3.15
C ARG A 219 12.83 27.07 4.48
N ASP A 220 12.25 26.57 5.56
CA ASP A 220 12.35 27.17 6.90
C ASP A 220 13.44 26.51 7.76
N ALA A 221 14.22 25.58 7.19
CA ALA A 221 15.27 24.82 7.87
C ALA A 221 14.77 24.13 9.17
N LEU A 222 13.55 23.56 9.13
CA LEU A 222 12.99 22.77 10.22
C LEU A 222 13.66 21.39 10.28
N ASP A 223 13.43 20.67 11.38
CA ASP A 223 13.97 19.32 11.57
C ASP A 223 13.38 18.32 10.54
N PRO A 224 14.19 17.79 9.61
CA PRO A 224 13.71 16.86 8.58
C PRO A 224 13.42 15.46 9.13
N GLU A 225 13.82 15.15 10.37
CA GLU A 225 13.53 13.87 11.04
C GLU A 225 12.10 13.78 11.59
N ARG A 226 11.43 14.92 11.73
CA ARG A 226 10.08 15.02 12.28
C ARG A 226 9.06 15.24 11.19
N LEU A 227 7.88 14.67 11.39
CA LEU A 227 6.72 14.96 10.55
C LEU A 227 6.12 16.30 10.97
N ALA A 228 5.90 17.18 10.01
CA ALA A 228 5.01 18.32 10.19
C ALA A 228 3.52 17.92 10.08
N TYR A 229 3.24 16.80 9.39
CA TYR A 229 1.92 16.18 9.35
C TYR A 229 1.45 15.67 10.72
N ASP A 230 0.27 16.10 11.14
CA ASP A 230 -0.47 15.55 12.29
C ASP A 230 -1.71 14.79 11.78
N PRO A 231 -1.88 13.49 12.10
CA PRO A 231 -3.04 12.72 11.69
C PRO A 231 -4.33 13.01 12.49
N ARG A 232 -4.29 13.85 13.52
CA ARG A 232 -5.43 14.18 14.39
C ARG A 232 -6.48 15.08 13.72
#